data_AF-A0AB72ZG11-F1
#
_entry.id   AF-A0AB72ZG11-F1
#
_cell.length_a   1.000
_cell.length_b   1.000
_cell.length_c   1.000
_cell.angle_alpha   90.00
_cell.angle_beta   90.00
_cell.angle_gamma   90.00
#
_symmetry.space_group_name_H-M   'P 1'
#
loop_
_entity.id
_entity.type
_entity.pdbx_description
1 polymer ?
#
loop_
_entity_poly.entity_id
_entity_poly.type
_entity_poly.pdbx_seq_one_letter_code
_entity_poly.pdbx_strand_id
1 'polypeptide(L)'
;MSQSTLKVNELHEDADFDENSTETEIFDEKALVDDEPTESELADDELLAQGVTQRVLDATQLYLGEIGYSPLLTAEEEVYFARR
;
A
#
# COMPACT_ATOMS: atom_id res chain seq x y z
N MET A 1 -24.28 9.35 -36.19
CA MET A 1 -23.37 9.23 -35.02
C MET A 1 -23.40 7.78 -34.58
N SER A 2 -22.30 7.06 -34.83
CA SER A 2 -22.21 5.62 -34.57
C SER A 2 -22.04 5.39 -33.06
N GLN A 3 -23.02 4.77 -32.42
CA GLN A 3 -22.93 4.36 -31.02
C GLN A 3 -22.11 3.07 -30.98
N SER A 4 -20.85 3.15 -30.53
CA SER A 4 -20.06 1.97 -30.15
C SER A 4 -20.55 1.47 -28.79
N THR A 5 -21.42 0.47 -28.77
CA THR A 5 -21.78 -0.25 -27.55
C THR A 5 -20.68 -1.25 -27.25
N LEU A 6 -19.79 -0.94 -26.30
CA LEU A 6 -18.84 -1.93 -25.77
C LEU A 6 -19.63 -3.09 -25.14
N LYS A 7 -19.43 -4.30 -25.67
CA LYS A 7 -20.03 -5.52 -25.13
C LYS A 7 -19.37 -5.86 -23.80
N VAL A 8 -20.13 -5.78 -22.71
CA VAL A 8 -19.66 -5.95 -21.32
C VAL A 8 -19.52 -7.42 -20.91
N ASN A 9 -19.47 -8.37 -21.87
CA ASN A 9 -19.61 -9.81 -21.60
C ASN A 9 -18.45 -10.67 -22.13
N GLU A 10 -17.27 -10.11 -22.39
CA GLU A 10 -16.11 -10.85 -22.94
C GLU A 10 -14.91 -10.90 -21.97
N LEU A 11 -15.13 -10.85 -20.64
CA LEU A 11 -14.05 -10.95 -19.63
C LEU A 11 -14.25 -12.13 -18.66
N HIS A 12 -14.70 -13.28 -19.17
CA HIS A 12 -14.43 -14.55 -18.51
C HIS A 12 -13.43 -15.30 -19.39
N GLU A 13 -12.17 -14.85 -19.34
CA GLU A 13 -11.05 -15.70 -19.75
C GLU A 13 -10.78 -16.67 -18.61
N ASP A 14 -10.97 -17.95 -18.90
CA ASP A 14 -10.68 -19.07 -18.03
C ASP A 14 -9.20 -19.01 -17.61
N ALA A 15 -8.94 -18.59 -16.38
CA ALA A 15 -7.63 -18.74 -15.77
C ALA A 15 -7.47 -20.22 -15.35
N ASP A 16 -6.89 -21.03 -16.22
CA ASP A 16 -6.41 -22.36 -15.90
C ASP A 16 -5.36 -22.25 -14.78
N PHE A 17 -5.80 -22.47 -13.54
CA PHE A 17 -4.93 -22.50 -12.37
C PHE A 17 -4.14 -23.82 -12.38
N ASP A 18 -2.87 -23.77 -12.77
CA ASP A 18 -1.98 -24.94 -12.72
C ASP A 18 -1.77 -25.37 -11.26
N GLU A 19 -2.44 -26.44 -10.86
CA GLU A 19 -2.42 -27.03 -9.51
C GLU A 19 -1.07 -27.69 -9.17
N ASN A 20 -0.01 -27.49 -9.97
CA ASN A 20 1.35 -27.96 -9.68
C ASN A 20 2.38 -26.84 -9.41
N SER A 21 1.97 -25.57 -9.30
CA SER A 21 2.84 -24.49 -8.77
C SER A 21 2.76 -24.33 -7.25
N THR A 22 2.34 -25.38 -6.53
CA THR A 22 2.54 -25.49 -5.07
C THR A 22 3.99 -25.88 -4.75
N GLU A 23 4.97 -25.20 -5.33
CA GLU A 23 6.27 -25.13 -4.67
C GLU A 23 6.08 -24.17 -3.51
N THR A 24 6.13 -24.73 -2.30
CA THR A 24 6.18 -23.97 -1.06
C THR A 24 7.39 -23.05 -1.15
N GLU A 25 7.15 -21.79 -1.54
CA GLU A 25 8.06 -20.68 -1.29
C GLU A 25 8.35 -20.71 0.21
N ILE A 26 9.52 -21.23 0.57
CA ILE A 26 10.02 -21.23 1.94
C ILE A 26 10.16 -19.75 2.28
N PHE A 27 9.17 -19.22 2.98
CA PHE A 27 9.17 -17.86 3.47
C PHE A 27 10.36 -17.72 4.42
N ASP A 28 11.45 -17.15 3.93
CA ASP A 28 12.65 -16.92 4.72
C ASP A 28 12.35 -15.83 5.74
N GLU A 29 11.80 -16.24 6.88
CA GLU A 29 11.46 -15.39 8.02
C GLU A 29 12.66 -14.53 8.44
N LYS A 30 13.89 -15.00 8.17
CA LYS A 30 15.12 -14.27 8.49
C LYS A 30 15.41 -13.11 7.53
N ALA A 31 14.86 -13.13 6.31
CA ALA A 31 14.99 -12.04 5.35
C ALA A 31 14.11 -10.82 5.71
N LEU A 32 13.11 -11.00 6.58
CA LEU A 32 12.21 -9.94 7.02
C LEU A 32 12.68 -9.16 8.25
N VAL A 33 13.71 -9.66 8.94
CA VAL A 33 14.22 -9.05 10.19
C VAL A 33 15.25 -7.96 9.91
N ASP A 34 15.73 -7.84 8.67
CA ASP A 34 16.79 -6.88 8.29
C ASP A 34 16.24 -5.57 7.69
N ASP A 35 14.92 -5.39 7.67
CA ASP A 35 14.23 -4.20 7.15
C ASP A 35 13.76 -3.27 8.29
N GLU A 36 14.56 -3.19 9.37
CA GLU A 36 14.35 -2.18 10.41
C GLU A 36 14.79 -0.82 9.84
N PRO A 37 13.87 0.14 9.64
CA PRO A 37 14.19 1.42 9.03
C PRO A 37 15.23 2.15 9.89
N THR A 38 16.35 2.50 9.27
CA THR A 38 17.43 3.17 9.98
C THR A 38 17.03 4.60 10.34
N GLU A 39 17.58 5.17 11.42
CA GLU A 39 17.32 6.58 11.80
C GLU A 39 17.58 7.58 10.66
N SER A 40 18.43 7.21 9.68
CA SER A 40 18.69 8.01 8.48
C SER A 40 17.50 8.03 7.52
N GLU A 41 16.84 6.89 7.29
CA GLU A 41 15.72 6.79 6.35
C GLU A 41 14.47 7.51 6.89
N LEU A 42 14.28 7.49 8.21
CA LEU A 42 13.21 8.25 8.87
C LEU A 42 13.40 9.76 8.71
N ALA A 43 14.65 10.24 8.71
CA ALA A 43 14.96 11.67 8.53
C ALA A 43 14.79 12.13 7.06
N ASP A 44 15.06 11.24 6.10
CA ASP A 44 14.89 11.52 4.67
C ASP A 44 13.40 11.64 4.30
N ASP A 45 12.53 10.87 4.95
CA ASP A 45 11.07 10.95 4.76
C ASP A 45 10.49 12.28 5.29
N GLU A 46 11.01 12.79 6.42
CA GLU A 46 10.63 14.11 6.96
C GLU A 46 11.05 15.26 6.03
N LEU A 47 12.21 15.15 5.39
CA LEU A 47 12.70 16.12 4.40
C LEU A 47 11.89 16.08 3.09
N LEU A 48 11.46 14.90 2.65
CA LEU A 48 10.56 14.73 1.50
C LEU A 48 9.19 15.35 1.76
N ALA A 49 8.65 15.21 2.97
CA ALA A 49 7.40 15.85 3.38
C ALA A 49 7.50 17.38 3.38
N GLN A 50 8.63 17.95 3.80
CA GLN A 50 8.87 19.41 3.77
C GLN A 50 9.04 19.99 2.36
N GLY A 51 9.39 19.16 1.36
CA GLY A 51 9.59 19.55 -0.04
C GLY A 51 8.32 19.77 -0.85
N VAL A 52 7.14 19.40 -0.33
CA VAL A 52 5.82 19.50 -1.00
C VAL A 52 5.29 20.95 -1.01
N THR A 53 6.17 21.93 -1.25
CA THR A 53 5.77 23.33 -1.32
C THR A 53 5.30 23.67 -2.75
N GLN A 54 3.98 23.88 -2.87
CA GLN A 54 3.33 24.70 -3.91
C GLN A 54 3.18 24.13 -5.33
N ARG A 55 2.91 22.83 -5.48
CA ARG A 55 2.24 22.32 -6.70
C ARG A 55 0.80 21.95 -6.34
N VAL A 56 -0.17 22.30 -7.18
CA VAL A 56 -1.54 21.77 -7.03
C VAL A 56 -1.44 20.27 -7.30
N LEU A 57 -1.41 19.48 -6.22
CA LEU A 57 -1.36 18.04 -6.27
C LEU A 57 -2.75 17.47 -6.58
N ASP A 58 -2.79 16.34 -7.28
CA ASP A 58 -4.04 15.60 -7.43
C ASP A 58 -4.51 15.04 -6.08
N ALA A 59 -5.78 14.65 -6.02
CA ALA A 59 -6.40 14.18 -4.78
C ALA A 59 -5.75 12.93 -4.19
N THR A 60 -5.06 12.12 -5.01
CA THR A 60 -4.37 10.92 -4.53
C THR A 60 -3.06 11.27 -3.84
N GLN A 61 -2.30 12.21 -4.39
CA GLN A 61 -1.05 12.68 -3.79
C GLN A 61 -1.30 13.40 -2.46
N LEU A 62 -2.38 14.21 -2.38
CA LEU A 62 -2.87 14.83 -1.14
C LEU A 62 -3.46 13.83 -0.12
N TYR A 63 -3.71 12.59 -0.51
CA TYR A 63 -4.13 11.56 0.43
C TYR A 63 -2.92 10.80 0.94
N LEU A 64 -2.04 10.38 0.03
CA LEU A 64 -0.84 9.62 0.35
C LEU A 64 0.15 10.41 1.21
N GLY A 65 0.31 11.72 0.99
CA GLY A 65 1.12 12.56 1.86
C GLY A 65 0.59 12.60 3.29
N GLU A 66 -0.74 12.59 3.46
CA GLU A 66 -1.42 12.92 4.70
C GLU A 66 -1.70 11.70 5.58
N ILE A 67 -1.88 10.51 5.00
CA ILE A 67 -2.18 9.29 5.77
C ILE A 67 -1.05 8.84 6.71
N GLY A 68 0.20 9.22 6.43
CA GLY A 68 1.38 8.82 7.21
C GLY A 68 1.59 9.63 8.51
N TYR A 69 0.85 10.73 8.71
CA TYR A 69 1.04 11.60 9.88
C TYR A 69 0.50 11.02 11.19
N SER A 70 -0.27 9.93 11.14
CA SER A 70 -0.72 9.23 12.34
C SER A 70 0.21 8.06 12.64
N PRO A 71 0.79 7.97 13.86
CA PRO A 71 1.57 6.80 14.24
C PRO A 71 0.70 5.55 14.21
N LEU A 72 1.33 4.40 13.93
CA LEU A 72 0.68 3.10 14.03
C LEU A 72 0.30 2.84 15.49
N LEU A 73 -0.88 2.25 15.69
CA LEU A 73 -1.37 1.89 17.01
C LEU A 73 -0.73 0.58 17.45
N THR A 74 -0.36 0.50 18.72
CA THR A 74 -0.07 -0.79 19.36
C THR A 74 -1.36 -1.57 19.59
N ALA A 75 -1.26 -2.89 19.77
CA ALA A 75 -2.43 -3.74 20.03
C ALA A 75 -3.24 -3.29 21.27
N GLU A 76 -2.58 -2.77 22.31
CA GLU A 76 -3.26 -2.24 23.50
C GLU A 76 -4.00 -0.92 23.19
N GLU A 77 -3.39 -0.04 22.39
CA GLU A 77 -3.99 1.22 21.97
C GLU A 77 -5.22 1.01 21.09
N GLU A 78 -5.18 0.05 20.16
CA GLU A 78 -6.35 -0.30 19.33
C GLU A 78 -7.54 -0.72 20.20
N VAL A 79 -7.30 -1.58 21.20
CA VAL A 79 -8.35 -2.02 22.14
C VAL A 79 -8.85 -0.86 22.99
N TYR A 80 -7.97 0.04 23.43
CA TYR A 80 -8.34 1.21 24.20
C TYR A 80 -9.24 2.17 23.40
N PHE A 81 -8.84 2.52 22.17
CA PHE A 81 -9.62 3.41 21.30
C PHE A 81 -10.94 2.79 20.84
N ALA A 82 -11.00 1.46 20.66
CA ALA A 82 -12.23 0.76 20.31
C ALA A 82 -13.29 0.76 21.44
N ARG A 83 -12.88 0.96 22.70
CA ARG A 83 -13.77 0.94 23.88
C ARG A 83 -14.15 2.32 24.40
N ARG A 84 -13.52 3.38 23.89
CA ARG A 84 -13.73 4.76 24.33
C ARG A 84 -14.87 5.42 23.56
#